data_AF-A0AAN9A4E8-F1
#
_entry.id   AF-A0AAN9A4E8-F1
#
_cell.length_a   1.000
_cell.length_b   1.000
_cell.length_c   1.000
_cell.angle_alpha   90.00
_cell.angle_beta   90.00
_cell.angle_gamma   90.00
#
_symmetry.space_group_name_H-M   'P 1'
#
loop_
_entity.id
_entity.type
_entity.pdbx_description
1 polymer ?
#
loop_
_entity_poly.entity_id
_entity_poly.type
_entity_poly.pdbx_seq_one_letter_code
_entity_poly.pdbx_strand_id
1 'polypeptide(L)'
;MSYHDILEDGRNHNGEGGGGGTEGGGGQRSGADEEELGAFWEFLDSELRPIQPLQSCPESLTIFSEHKEMARKYLILQQEIFNLRKSKSTLEEKLTQAEKLEQLGNQRYQDKIKELENKRENLRHNRSKLRQQLEQIRMRQEEQQQSQNQQDEGNDVGIGHNHHLSPP
;
A
#
# COMPACT_ATOMS: atom_id res chain seq x y z
N MET A 1 3.84 14.59 17.53
CA MET A 1 3.41 13.22 17.87
C MET A 1 4.04 12.29 16.84
N SER A 2 5.05 11.54 17.26
CA SER A 2 5.97 10.75 16.42
C SER A 2 5.48 9.31 16.34
N TYR A 3 5.35 8.76 15.13
CA TYR A 3 4.98 7.35 14.90
C TYR A 3 6.26 6.53 14.73
N HIS A 4 6.79 6.07 15.85
CA HIS A 4 7.66 4.89 15.90
C HIS A 4 6.96 3.88 16.82
N ASP A 5 7.09 2.61 16.46
CA ASP A 5 6.62 1.40 17.18
C ASP A 5 5.18 0.98 16.87
N ILE A 6 5.06 -0.06 16.04
CA ILE A 6 4.52 -1.40 16.38
C ILE A 6 4.64 -2.24 15.11
N LEU A 7 5.76 -2.95 14.98
CA LEU A 7 5.87 -4.20 14.25
C LEU A 7 6.23 -5.27 15.29
N GLU A 8 5.80 -6.50 15.00
CA GLU A 8 6.05 -7.75 15.74
C GLU A 8 5.03 -8.12 16.82
N ASP A 9 4.15 -9.07 16.47
CA ASP A 9 4.10 -10.33 17.21
C ASP A 9 3.45 -11.42 16.35
N GLY A 10 4.30 -12.21 15.68
CA GLY A 10 3.94 -13.52 15.18
C GLY A 10 4.00 -14.51 16.32
N ARG A 11 2.85 -15.02 16.77
CA ARG A 11 2.78 -16.17 17.67
C ARG A 11 2.14 -17.36 16.97
N ASN A 12 3.02 -18.24 16.48
CA ASN A 12 2.72 -19.66 16.28
C ASN A 12 2.44 -20.29 17.65
N HIS A 13 1.31 -20.99 17.78
CA HIS A 13 1.09 -21.94 18.86
C HIS A 13 0.68 -23.28 18.28
N ASN A 14 1.65 -24.20 18.23
CA ASN A 14 1.39 -25.64 18.22
C ASN A 14 1.03 -26.07 19.65
N GLY A 15 0.03 -26.94 19.77
CA GLY A 15 -0.38 -27.58 21.01
C GLY A 15 -1.25 -28.78 20.69
N GLU A 16 -0.64 -29.96 20.79
CA GLU A 16 -1.24 -31.29 20.68
C GLU A 16 -2.29 -31.55 21.78
N GLY A 17 -3.23 -32.46 21.53
CA GLY A 17 -3.83 -33.25 22.62
C GLY A 17 -5.24 -33.79 22.41
N GLY A 18 -5.34 -35.11 22.25
CA GLY A 18 -6.50 -35.95 22.62
C GLY A 18 -7.66 -35.97 21.61
N GLY A 19 -8.09 -37.10 21.05
CA GLY A 19 -8.28 -38.41 21.68
C GLY A 19 -9.78 -38.65 21.82
N GLY A 20 -10.36 -39.49 20.96
CA GLY A 20 -11.80 -39.80 21.02
C GLY A 20 -12.29 -40.45 19.74
N GLY A 21 -11.95 -41.74 19.56
CA GLY A 21 -12.66 -42.58 18.61
C GLY A 21 -14.06 -42.87 19.14
N THR A 22 -15.07 -42.51 18.36
CA THR A 22 -16.42 -43.06 18.48
C THR A 22 -16.79 -43.69 17.15
N GLU A 23 -16.96 -45.00 17.22
CA GLU A 23 -17.52 -45.86 16.21
C GLU A 23 -18.99 -45.51 15.95
N GLY A 24 -19.44 -45.84 14.74
CA GLY A 24 -20.82 -46.28 14.54
C GLY A 24 -21.71 -45.33 13.75
N GLY A 25 -22.29 -45.88 12.67
CA GLY A 25 -23.56 -45.40 12.14
C GLY A 25 -23.52 -44.92 10.71
N GLY A 26 -23.28 -45.83 9.77
CA GLY A 26 -23.83 -45.71 8.42
C GLY A 26 -25.35 -45.80 8.50
N GLY A 27 -26.00 -44.67 8.79
CA GLY A 27 -27.45 -44.51 8.76
C GLY A 27 -27.82 -43.65 7.56
N GLN A 28 -28.57 -44.24 6.63
CA GLN A 28 -29.24 -43.53 5.55
C GLN A 28 -29.99 -42.30 6.10
N ARG A 29 -29.44 -41.12 5.84
CA ARG A 29 -30.12 -39.83 6.00
C ARG A 29 -30.87 -39.56 4.70
N SER A 30 -32.11 -40.04 4.58
CA SER A 30 -32.92 -39.75 3.38
C SER A 30 -34.41 -39.59 3.70
N GLY A 31 -34.76 -39.08 4.88
CA GLY A 31 -36.18 -38.94 5.22
C GLY A 31 -36.54 -38.09 6.43
N ALA A 32 -35.59 -37.41 7.08
CA ALA A 32 -35.88 -36.56 8.25
C ALA A 32 -35.79 -35.04 7.92
N ASP A 33 -35.18 -34.72 6.80
CA ASP A 33 -34.88 -33.38 6.31
C ASP A 33 -36.05 -32.73 5.56
N GLU A 34 -37.04 -33.52 5.13
CA GLU A 34 -38.25 -33.00 4.45
C GLU A 34 -39.33 -32.52 5.44
N GLU A 35 -39.35 -33.05 6.66
CA GLU A 35 -40.27 -32.63 7.73
C GLU A 35 -39.72 -31.44 8.55
N GLU A 36 -38.40 -31.29 8.64
CA GLU A 36 -37.73 -30.22 9.41
C GLU A 36 -37.79 -28.83 8.74
N LEU A 37 -37.95 -28.77 7.41
CA LEU A 37 -38.00 -27.52 6.63
C LEU A 37 -39.39 -27.12 6.14
N GLY A 38 -40.42 -27.93 6.42
CA GLY A 38 -41.78 -27.72 5.92
C GLY A 38 -41.86 -27.61 4.39
N ALA A 39 -42.91 -26.97 3.88
CA ALA A 39 -43.10 -26.73 2.46
C ALA A 39 -42.17 -25.61 1.95
N PHE A 40 -40.85 -25.83 1.95
CA PHE A 40 -39.84 -24.84 1.52
C PHE A 40 -40.08 -24.31 0.10
N TRP A 41 -40.75 -25.08 -0.76
CA TRP A 41 -41.11 -24.65 -2.10
C TRP A 41 -42.14 -23.51 -2.10
N GLU A 42 -42.80 -23.19 -0.98
CA GLU A 42 -43.64 -22.00 -0.83
C GLU A 42 -42.85 -20.68 -0.93
N PHE A 43 -41.55 -20.72 -0.66
CA PHE A 43 -40.67 -19.56 -0.87
C PHE A 43 -40.39 -19.27 -2.35
N LEU A 44 -40.72 -20.21 -3.24
CA LEU A 44 -40.60 -20.00 -4.68
C LEU A 44 -41.77 -19.16 -5.21
N ASP A 45 -41.52 -18.50 -6.33
CA ASP A 45 -42.57 -17.88 -7.15
C ASP A 45 -43.61 -18.93 -7.53
N SER A 46 -44.88 -18.51 -7.63
CA SER A 46 -46.01 -19.41 -7.87
C SER A 46 -45.86 -20.30 -9.11
N GLU A 47 -45.14 -19.81 -10.13
CA GLU A 47 -44.88 -20.54 -11.38
C GLU A 47 -43.83 -21.64 -11.23
N LEU A 48 -42.98 -21.57 -10.20
CA LEU A 48 -41.89 -22.52 -9.96
C LEU A 48 -42.23 -23.55 -8.87
N ARG A 49 -43.43 -23.47 -8.27
CA ARG A 49 -43.85 -24.40 -7.22
C ARG A 49 -44.24 -25.75 -7.81
N PRO A 50 -43.93 -26.87 -7.13
CA PRO A 50 -44.44 -28.18 -7.51
C PRO A 50 -45.98 -28.22 -7.53
N ILE A 51 -46.54 -28.76 -8.62
CA ILE A 51 -47.99 -28.91 -8.79
C ILE A 51 -48.49 -30.05 -7.91
N GLN A 52 -49.58 -29.82 -7.16
CA GLN A 52 -50.14 -30.81 -6.25
C GLN A 52 -50.49 -32.12 -7.00
N PRO A 53 -50.11 -33.29 -6.44
CA PRO A 53 -50.29 -34.57 -7.13
C PRO A 53 -51.73 -35.08 -7.05
N LEU A 54 -52.13 -35.84 -8.07
CA LEU A 54 -53.38 -36.60 -8.05
C LEU A 54 -53.17 -37.91 -7.26
N GLN A 55 -53.89 -38.06 -6.15
CA GLN A 55 -53.73 -39.20 -5.21
C GLN A 55 -54.04 -40.57 -5.84
N SER A 56 -54.84 -40.60 -6.91
CA SER A 56 -55.19 -41.81 -7.65
C SER A 56 -54.14 -42.22 -8.70
N CYS A 57 -53.14 -41.37 -8.96
CA CYS A 57 -52.14 -41.59 -10.01
C CYS A 57 -50.73 -41.71 -9.41
N PRO A 58 -50.14 -42.92 -9.38
CA PRO A 58 -48.79 -43.13 -8.84
C PRO A 58 -47.69 -42.32 -9.54
N GLU A 59 -47.83 -42.13 -10.86
CA GLU A 59 -46.89 -41.33 -11.65
C GLU A 59 -46.92 -39.85 -11.22
N SER A 60 -48.11 -39.31 -10.94
CA SER A 60 -48.27 -37.91 -10.49
C SER A 60 -47.59 -37.67 -9.14
N LEU A 61 -47.65 -38.64 -8.21
CA LEU A 61 -46.97 -38.57 -6.91
C LEU A 61 -45.45 -38.57 -7.08
N THR A 62 -44.95 -39.38 -8.02
CA THR A 62 -43.51 -39.48 -8.32
C THR A 62 -42.98 -38.16 -8.88
N ILE A 63 -43.66 -37.61 -9.90
CA ILE A 63 -43.30 -36.31 -10.51
C ILE A 63 -43.28 -35.19 -9.47
N PHE A 64 -44.29 -35.14 -8.59
CA PHE A 64 -44.33 -34.14 -7.51
C PHE A 64 -43.12 -34.23 -6.58
N SER A 65 -42.71 -35.45 -6.21
CA SER A 65 -41.52 -35.66 -5.36
C SER A 65 -40.23 -35.21 -6.04
N GLU A 66 -40.06 -35.54 -7.33
CA GLU A 66 -38.91 -35.11 -8.11
C GLU A 66 -38.84 -33.59 -8.24
N HIS A 67 -40.00 -32.94 -8.47
CA HIS A 67 -40.10 -31.49 -8.55
C HIS A 67 -39.78 -30.80 -7.23
N LYS A 68 -40.19 -31.37 -6.08
CA LYS A 68 -39.77 -30.87 -4.75
C LYS A 68 -38.25 -30.88 -4.64
N GLU A 69 -37.60 -31.99 -5.01
CA GLU A 69 -36.14 -32.07 -4.93
C GLU A 69 -35.43 -31.10 -5.89
N MET A 70 -35.98 -30.87 -7.08
CA MET A 70 -35.49 -29.83 -7.99
C MET A 70 -35.65 -28.43 -7.42
N ALA A 71 -36.81 -28.11 -6.84
CA ALA A 71 -37.08 -26.85 -6.15
C ALA A 71 -36.07 -26.59 -5.02
N ARG A 72 -35.71 -27.64 -4.26
CA ARG A 72 -34.72 -27.56 -3.18
C ARG A 72 -33.35 -27.18 -3.72
N LYS A 73 -32.90 -27.88 -4.77
CA LYS A 73 -31.62 -27.60 -5.45
C LYS A 73 -31.59 -26.19 -6.03
N TYR A 74 -32.70 -25.73 -6.60
CA TYR A 74 -32.81 -24.37 -7.13
C TYR A 74 -32.60 -23.31 -6.05
N LEU A 75 -33.23 -23.45 -4.87
CA LEU A 75 -33.03 -22.52 -3.76
C LEU A 75 -31.58 -22.47 -3.29
N ILE A 76 -30.93 -23.63 -3.17
CA ILE A 76 -29.51 -23.72 -2.82
C ILE A 76 -28.66 -22.98 -3.86
N LEU A 77 -28.93 -23.19 -5.15
CA LEU A 77 -28.23 -22.52 -6.24
C LEU A 77 -28.46 -21.00 -6.21
N GLN A 78 -29.68 -20.53 -5.95
CA GLN A 78 -29.98 -19.10 -5.82
C GLN A 78 -29.19 -18.47 -4.67
N GLN A 79 -29.10 -19.15 -3.53
CA GLN A 79 -28.30 -18.69 -2.40
C GLN A 79 -26.81 -18.63 -2.76
N GLU A 80 -26.28 -19.64 -3.46
CA GLU A 80 -24.90 -19.65 -3.91
C GLU A 80 -24.61 -18.51 -4.89
N ILE A 81 -25.48 -18.28 -5.88
CA ILE A 81 -25.38 -17.16 -6.82
C ILE A 81 -25.35 -15.82 -6.07
N PHE A 82 -26.24 -15.65 -5.09
CA PHE A 82 -26.27 -14.45 -4.25
C PHE A 82 -24.96 -14.26 -3.48
N ASN A 83 -24.46 -15.30 -2.83
CA ASN A 83 -23.20 -15.27 -2.09
C ASN A 83 -22.00 -14.94 -2.98
N LEU A 84 -21.95 -15.51 -4.18
CA LEU A 84 -20.91 -15.25 -5.18
C LEU A 84 -20.97 -13.80 -5.67
N ARG A 85 -22.17 -13.27 -5.97
CA ARG A 85 -22.35 -11.86 -6.36
C ARG A 85 -21.89 -10.90 -5.27
N LYS A 86 -22.26 -11.18 -4.01
CA LYS A 86 -21.82 -10.39 -2.86
C LYS A 86 -20.31 -10.40 -2.71
N SER A 87 -19.70 -11.60 -2.76
CA SER A 87 -18.25 -11.77 -2.62
C SER A 87 -17.49 -11.06 -3.75
N LYS A 88 -18.00 -11.15 -4.98
CA LYS A 88 -17.46 -10.42 -6.14
C LYS A 88 -17.47 -8.91 -5.91
N SER A 89 -18.62 -8.34 -5.52
CA SER A 89 -18.74 -6.90 -5.22
C SER A 89 -17.71 -6.45 -4.18
N THR A 90 -17.57 -7.20 -3.08
CA THR A 90 -16.60 -6.89 -2.03
C THR A 90 -15.15 -6.97 -2.53
N LEU A 91 -14.82 -7.91 -3.41
CA LEU A 91 -13.49 -8.00 -4.01
C LEU A 91 -13.21 -6.84 -4.96
N GLU A 92 -14.18 -6.45 -5.79
CA GLU A 92 -14.07 -5.28 -6.68
C GLU A 92 -13.86 -3.98 -5.90
N GLU A 93 -14.55 -3.79 -4.78
CA GLU A 93 -14.35 -2.65 -3.88
C GLU A 93 -12.94 -2.63 -3.28
N LYS A 94 -12.46 -3.79 -2.79
CA LYS A 94 -11.10 -3.92 -2.25
C LYS A 94 -10.04 -3.63 -3.30
N LEU A 95 -10.22 -4.12 -4.52
CA LEU A 95 -9.30 -3.87 -5.63
C LEU A 95 -9.25 -2.38 -5.96
N THR A 96 -10.42 -1.75 -6.11
CA THR A 96 -10.52 -0.31 -6.38
C THR A 96 -9.84 0.53 -5.27
N GLN A 97 -9.98 0.12 -4.02
CA GLN A 97 -9.32 0.78 -2.90
C GLN A 97 -7.80 0.60 -2.95
N ALA A 98 -7.32 -0.61 -3.24
CA ALA A 98 -5.90 -0.90 -3.37
C ALA A 98 -5.25 -0.07 -4.48
N GLU A 99 -5.88 0.01 -5.66
CA GLU A 99 -5.42 0.83 -6.79
C GLU A 99 -5.31 2.31 -6.41
N LYS A 100 -6.29 2.85 -5.69
CA LYS A 100 -6.25 4.24 -5.20
C LYS A 100 -5.08 4.47 -4.24
N LEU A 101 -4.84 3.53 -3.32
CA LEU A 101 -3.73 3.62 -2.37
C LEU A 101 -2.37 3.53 -3.08
N GLU A 102 -2.25 2.65 -4.07
CA GLU A 102 -1.06 2.55 -4.90
C GLU A 102 -0.80 3.86 -5.67
N GLN A 103 -1.84 4.42 -6.30
CA GLN A 103 -1.74 5.69 -7.01
C GLN A 103 -1.28 6.83 -6.10
N LEU A 104 -1.87 6.95 -4.90
CA LEU A 104 -1.46 7.93 -3.90
C LEU A 104 -0.01 7.70 -3.44
N GLY A 105 0.39 6.45 -3.23
CA GLY A 105 1.76 6.09 -2.90
C GLY A 105 2.74 6.55 -3.97
N ASN A 106 2.47 6.19 -5.22
CA ASN A 106 3.28 6.58 -6.38
C ASN A 106 3.37 8.10 -6.54
N GLN A 107 2.26 8.82 -6.33
CA GLN A 107 2.25 10.28 -6.38
C GLN A 107 3.15 10.89 -5.29
N ARG A 108 3.07 10.40 -4.06
CA ARG A 108 3.96 10.84 -2.96
C ARG A 108 5.44 10.58 -3.26
N TYR A 109 5.76 9.43 -3.87
CA TYR A 109 7.13 9.14 -4.29
C TYR A 109 7.61 10.13 -5.37
N GLN A 110 6.79 10.41 -6.38
CA GLN A 110 7.13 11.38 -7.43
C GLN A 110 7.35 12.79 -6.87
N ASP A 111 6.49 13.25 -5.97
CA ASP A 111 6.64 14.55 -5.31
C ASP A 111 7.92 14.60 -4.48
N LYS A 112 8.25 13.51 -3.79
CA LYS A 112 9.49 13.43 -3.02
C LYS A 112 10.73 13.49 -3.92
N ILE A 113 10.70 12.82 -5.07
CA ILE A 113 11.79 12.87 -6.06
C ILE A 113 11.98 14.32 -6.53
N LYS A 114 10.90 15.00 -6.95
CA LYS A 114 10.96 16.41 -7.39
C LYS A 114 11.53 17.32 -6.30
N GLU A 115 11.10 17.15 -5.06
CA GLU A 115 11.60 17.92 -3.92
C GLU A 115 13.13 17.74 -3.75
N LEU A 116 13.61 16.49 -3.82
CA LEU A 116 15.02 16.17 -3.69
C LEU A 116 15.84 16.69 -4.88
N GLU A 117 15.31 16.62 -6.10
CA GLU A 117 15.96 17.18 -7.28
C GLU A 117 16.11 18.70 -7.18
N ASN A 118 15.07 19.40 -6.74
CA ASN A 118 15.11 20.84 -6.49
C ASN A 118 16.16 21.20 -5.42
N LYS A 119 16.18 20.45 -4.30
CA LYS A 119 17.18 20.65 -3.24
C LYS A 119 18.61 20.41 -3.76
N ARG A 120 18.82 19.36 -4.54
CA ARG A 120 20.11 19.04 -5.16
C ARG A 120 20.57 20.17 -6.07
N GLU A 121 19.67 20.70 -6.90
CA GLU A 121 20.01 21.78 -7.84
C GLU A 121 20.33 23.08 -7.11
N ASN A 122 19.54 23.44 -6.09
CA ASN A 122 19.80 24.58 -5.23
C ASN A 122 21.18 24.49 -4.56
N LEU A 123 21.54 23.31 -4.04
CA LEU A 123 22.87 23.07 -3.45
C LEU A 123 23.99 23.21 -4.48
N ARG A 124 23.81 22.67 -5.69
CA ARG A 124 24.79 22.83 -6.79
C ARG A 124 25.00 24.29 -7.16
N HIS A 125 23.90 25.04 -7.29
CA HIS A 125 23.94 26.47 -7.58
C HIS A 125 24.68 27.25 -6.51
N ASN A 126 24.32 27.05 -5.24
CA ASN A 126 24.97 27.71 -4.10
C ASN A 126 26.46 27.37 -4.02
N ARG A 127 26.83 26.10 -4.22
CA ARG A 127 28.24 25.67 -4.28
C ARG A 127 28.99 26.38 -5.40
N SER A 128 28.40 26.47 -6.59
CA SER A 128 29.00 27.16 -7.73
C SER A 128 29.23 28.65 -7.43
N LYS A 129 28.22 29.33 -6.89
CA LYS A 129 28.31 30.73 -6.46
C LYS A 129 29.39 30.96 -5.41
N LEU A 130 29.42 30.15 -4.36
CA LEU A 130 30.43 30.25 -3.30
C LEU A 130 31.85 30.04 -3.86
N ARG A 131 32.01 29.10 -4.79
CA ARG A 131 33.30 28.88 -5.47
C ARG A 131 33.72 30.11 -6.28
N GLN A 132 32.80 30.72 -7.02
CA GLN A 132 33.07 31.96 -7.77
C GLN A 132 33.45 33.12 -6.83
N GLN A 133 32.73 33.27 -5.71
CA GLN A 133 33.04 34.29 -4.71
C GLN A 133 34.43 34.09 -4.10
N LEU A 134 34.80 32.85 -3.77
CA LEU A 134 36.14 32.53 -3.26
C LEU A 134 37.24 32.88 -4.27
N GLU A 135 37.02 32.58 -5.55
CA GLU A 135 37.96 32.92 -6.62
C GLU A 135 38.16 34.43 -6.73
N GLN A 136 37.07 35.21 -6.70
CA GLN A 136 37.15 36.68 -6.73
C GLN A 136 37.85 37.28 -5.51
N ILE A 137 37.77 36.63 -4.35
CA ILE A 137 38.51 37.06 -3.15
C ILE A 137 40.00 36.79 -3.32
N ARG A 138 40.38 35.60 -3.82
CA ARG A 138 41.78 35.23 -4.08
C ARG A 138 42.45 36.18 -5.08
N MET A 139 41.79 36.43 -6.22
CA MET A 139 42.30 37.36 -7.24
C MET A 139 42.55 38.76 -6.66
N ARG A 140 41.61 39.31 -5.88
CA ARG A 140 41.79 40.62 -5.23
C ARG A 140 42.93 40.63 -4.20
N GLN A 141 43.13 39.53 -3.47
CA GLN A 141 44.23 39.41 -2.52
C GLN A 141 45.58 39.35 -3.23
N GLU A 142 45.67 38.64 -4.36
CA GLU A 142 46.87 38.58 -5.20
C GLU A 142 47.20 39.94 -5.81
N GLU A 143 46.20 40.67 -6.34
CA GLU A 143 46.37 42.04 -6.85
C GLU A 143 46.88 43.00 -5.76
N GLN A 144 46.35 42.91 -4.54
CA GLN A 144 46.80 43.73 -3.40
C GLN A 144 48.24 43.41 -3.00
N GLN A 145 48.65 42.14 -2.99
CA GLN A 145 50.02 41.73 -2.69
C GLN A 145 51.01 42.17 -3.78
N GLN A 146 50.64 42.04 -5.07
CA GLN A 146 51.46 42.52 -6.18
C GLN A 146 51.62 44.05 -6.16
N SER A 147 50.61 44.79 -5.71
CA SER A 147 50.67 46.24 -5.58
C SER A 147 51.55 46.69 -4.41
N GLN A 148 51.58 45.93 -3.30
CA GLN A 148 52.48 46.20 -2.17
C GLN A 148 53.94 45.89 -2.51
N ASN A 149 54.23 44.78 -3.21
CA ASN A 149 55.59 44.44 -3.62
C ASN A 149 56.19 45.43 -4.64
N GLN A 150 55.36 46.08 -5.47
CA GLN A 150 55.83 47.13 -6.41
C GLN A 150 56.11 48.49 -5.73
N GLN A 151 55.59 48.72 -4.51
CA GLN A 151 55.89 49.94 -3.74
C GLN A 151 57.13 49.81 -2.85
N ASP A 152 57.50 48.58 -2.46
CA ASP A 152 58.69 48.32 -1.64
C ASP A 152 60.01 48.30 -2.45
N GLU A 153 59.96 47.95 -3.75
CA GLU A 153 61.12 48.11 -4.65
C GLU A 153 61.34 49.56 -5.14
N GLY A 154 60.41 50.48 -4.84
CA GLY A 154 60.48 51.89 -5.24
C GLY A 154 61.12 52.83 -4.21
N ASN A 155 61.50 52.34 -3.02
CA ASN A 155 61.94 53.21 -1.91
C ASN A 155 63.39 52.96 -1.42
N ASP A 156 64.20 52.17 -2.13
CA ASP A 156 65.64 52.02 -1.89
C ASP A 156 66.48 52.80 -2.91
N VAL A 157 66.30 54.11 -2.98
CA VAL A 157 67.34 55.02 -3.50
C VAL A 157 67.45 56.25 -2.59
N GLY A 158 68.36 56.14 -1.63
CA GLY A 158 69.22 57.27 -1.26
C GLY A 158 68.73 58.21 -0.15
N ILE A 159 68.77 57.75 1.10
CA ILE A 159 69.14 58.64 2.22
C ILE A 159 70.43 58.12 2.84
N GLY A 160 71.54 58.63 2.33
CA GLY A 160 72.82 58.56 2.98
C GLY A 160 73.59 59.81 2.66
N HIS A 161 73.51 60.82 3.53
CA HIS A 161 74.54 61.83 3.82
C HIS A 161 74.03 62.75 4.94
N ASN A 162 74.20 62.32 6.19
CA ASN A 162 74.21 63.22 7.34
C ASN A 162 75.68 63.38 7.75
N HIS A 163 76.32 64.46 7.29
CA HIS A 163 77.60 64.91 7.84
C HIS A 163 77.34 65.63 9.17
N HIS A 164 77.72 65.00 10.28
CA HIS A 164 77.90 65.69 11.55
C HIS A 164 79.10 65.13 12.33
N LEU A 165 80.25 65.78 12.16
CA LEU A 165 81.42 65.87 13.06
C LEU A 165 82.03 67.26 12.75
N SER A 166 82.25 68.18 13.68
CA SER A 166 83.13 68.09 14.85
C SER A 166 82.87 69.21 15.89
N PRO A 167 83.37 69.04 17.13
CA PRO A 167 83.41 70.04 18.21
C PRO A 167 84.64 70.98 18.06
N PRO A 168 84.68 72.15 18.73
CA PRO A 168 85.16 72.29 20.11
C PRO A 168 84.34 73.22 21.02
#